data_AF-A0A7G9A9Z8-F1
#
_entry.id   AF-A0A7G9A9Z8-F1
#
_cell.length_a   1.000
_cell.length_b   1.000
_cell.length_c   1.000
_cell.angle_alpha   90.00
_cell.angle_beta   90.00
_cell.angle_gamma   90.00
#
_symmetry.space_group_name_H-M   'P 1'
#
loop_
_entity.id
_entity.type
_entity.pdbx_description
1 polymer ?
#
loop_
_entity_poly.entity_id
_entity_poly.type
_entity_poly.pdbx_seq_one_letter_code
_entity_poly.pdbx_strand_id
1 'polypeptide(L)'
;MLRILLEQQGSRISLNVDEYQLHTSNSIKHKVIVDYLVNNLSRSRGIFRAEMTDSYIFENGEYFSSEYQVCDQNADSDLLLRESIAILCIPREGSSYELKGRLFSTTISDLYFLHNNDSLVVRDRNGIVDEYP
;
A
#
# COMPACT_ATOMS: atom_id res chain seq x y z
N MET A 1 -17.65 5.98 3.91
CA MET A 1 -17.01 6.13 2.60
C MET A 1 -16.25 7.44 2.54
N LEU A 2 -14.93 7.32 2.51
CA LEU A 2 -13.97 8.39 2.32
C LEU A 2 -13.67 8.53 0.82
N ARG A 3 -13.25 9.73 0.43
CA ARG A 3 -12.75 10.01 -0.90
C ARG A 3 -11.32 10.51 -0.79
N ILE A 4 -10.41 9.77 -1.38
CA ILE A 4 -9.00 10.15 -1.46
C ILE A 4 -8.77 10.79 -2.82
N LEU A 5 -8.21 11.99 -2.80
CA LEU A 5 -7.64 12.64 -3.96
C LEU A 5 -6.13 12.51 -3.87
N LEU A 6 -5.55 11.81 -4.83
CA LEU A 6 -4.13 11.54 -4.91
C LEU A 6 -3.56 12.26 -6.15
N GLU A 7 -2.60 13.14 -5.93
CA GLU A 7 -1.84 13.80 -6.99
C GLU A 7 -0.44 13.19 -7.02
N GLN A 8 -0.16 12.44 -8.09
CA GLN A 8 1.13 11.77 -8.27
C GLN A 8 1.70 12.14 -9.63
N GLN A 9 2.90 12.73 -9.64
CA GLN A 9 3.63 13.07 -10.87
C GLN A 9 2.77 13.81 -11.92
N GLY A 10 1.97 14.78 -11.46
CA GLY A 10 1.09 15.59 -12.31
C GLY A 10 -0.19 14.88 -12.78
N SER A 11 -0.40 13.62 -12.39
CA SER A 11 -1.64 12.88 -12.61
C SER A 11 -2.52 12.94 -11.37
N ARG A 12 -3.83 13.07 -11.59
CA ARG A 12 -4.82 13.17 -10.51
C ARG A 12 -5.70 11.93 -10.48
N ILE A 13 -5.68 11.23 -9.35
CA ILE A 13 -6.40 9.98 -9.12
C ILE A 13 -7.45 10.23 -8.02
N SER A 14 -8.69 9.78 -8.24
CA SER A 14 -9.77 9.87 -7.26
C SER A 14 -10.18 8.47 -6.84
N LEU A 15 -10.05 8.15 -5.56
CA LEU A 15 -10.33 6.83 -4.99
C LEU A 15 -11.47 6.94 -3.99
N ASN A 16 -12.48 6.08 -4.11
CA ASN A 16 -13.51 5.92 -3.08
C ASN A 16 -13.14 4.69 -2.24
N VAL A 17 -13.00 4.90 -0.94
CA VAL A 17 -12.52 3.88 0.01
C VAL A 17 -13.32 3.90 1.29
N ASP A 18 -13.36 2.79 2.01
CA ASP A 18 -13.97 2.74 3.35
C ASP A 18 -12.95 3.09 4.43
N GLU A 19 -11.71 2.65 4.26
CA GLU A 19 -10.58 2.93 5.14
C GLU A 19 -9.28 3.04 4.34
N TYR A 20 -8.23 3.57 4.97
CA TYR A 20 -6.88 3.65 4.43
C TYR A 20 -5.85 3.63 5.56
N GLN A 21 -4.61 3.31 5.24
CA GLN A 21 -3.46 3.47 6.12
C GLN A 21 -2.37 4.25 5.39
N LEU A 22 -1.72 5.17 6.08
CA LEU A 22 -0.57 5.90 5.54
C LEU A 22 0.69 5.52 6.34
N HIS A 23 1.68 4.99 5.65
CA HIS A 23 2.96 4.59 6.22
C HIS A 23 4.06 5.51 5.72
N THR A 24 4.50 6.46 6.54
CA THR A 24 5.62 7.34 6.21
C THR A 24 6.96 6.62 6.32
N SER A 25 8.00 7.18 5.72
CA SER A 25 9.39 6.66 5.76
C SER A 25 9.96 6.48 7.18
N ASN A 26 9.34 7.11 8.18
CA ASN A 26 9.70 6.95 9.59
C ASN A 26 9.09 5.67 10.23
N SER A 27 8.10 5.05 9.59
CA SER A 27 7.41 3.87 10.13
C SER A 27 8.15 2.57 9.81
N ILE A 28 8.10 1.60 10.73
CA ILE A 28 8.66 0.25 10.52
C ILE A 28 7.97 -0.44 9.32
N LYS A 29 6.65 -0.30 9.22
CA LYS A 29 5.87 -0.89 8.11
C LYS A 29 6.35 -0.39 6.74
N HIS A 30 6.62 0.90 6.58
CA HIS A 30 7.14 1.44 5.32
C HIS A 30 8.45 0.74 4.91
N LYS A 31 9.41 0.66 5.83
CA LYS A 31 10.71 0.02 5.58
C LYS A 31 10.55 -1.45 5.20
N VAL A 32 9.71 -2.19 5.93
CA VAL A 32 9.46 -3.61 5.65
C VAL A 32 8.88 -3.81 4.25
N ILE A 33 7.89 -3.00 3.86
CA ILE A 33 7.27 -3.08 2.52
C ILE A 33 8.30 -2.77 1.43
N VAL A 34 9.04 -1.65 1.57
CA VAL A 34 10.04 -1.22 0.59
C VAL A 34 11.15 -2.25 0.44
N ASP A 35 11.72 -2.73 1.55
CA ASP A 35 12.81 -3.70 1.52
C ASP A 35 12.37 -5.01 0.89
N TYR A 36 11.16 -5.49 1.21
CA TYR A 36 10.61 -6.69 0.57
C TYR A 36 10.50 -6.51 -0.95
N LEU A 37 9.84 -5.44 -1.40
CA LEU A 37 9.60 -5.22 -2.83
C LEU A 37 10.89 -5.01 -3.62
N VAL A 38 11.83 -4.24 -3.08
CA VAL A 38 13.13 -3.99 -3.71
C VAL A 38 13.94 -5.27 -3.89
N ASN A 39 13.82 -6.21 -2.96
CA ASN A 39 14.56 -7.48 -3.02
C ASN A 39 13.89 -8.52 -3.93
N ASN A 40 12.58 -8.38 -4.21
CA ASN A 40 11.81 -9.37 -4.98
C ASN A 40 11.43 -8.90 -6.39
N LEU A 41 11.43 -7.59 -6.67
CA LEU A 41 11.12 -7.05 -7.99
C LEU A 41 12.38 -6.81 -8.81
N SER A 42 12.36 -7.26 -10.06
CA SER A 42 13.43 -7.00 -11.04
C SER A 42 13.54 -5.53 -11.47
N ARG A 43 12.51 -4.71 -11.19
CA ARG A 43 12.45 -3.28 -11.52
C ARG A 43 11.97 -2.49 -10.31
N SER A 44 12.84 -1.66 -9.76
CA SER A 44 12.58 -0.81 -8.59
C SER A 44 12.13 0.61 -8.94
N ARG A 45 11.89 0.89 -10.24
CA ARG A 45 11.48 2.19 -10.78
C ARG A 45 10.02 2.17 -11.23
N GLY A 46 9.23 3.17 -10.88
CA GLY A 46 7.87 3.34 -11.39
C GLY A 46 6.83 3.78 -10.36
N ILE A 47 5.62 4.07 -10.82
CA ILE A 47 4.44 4.11 -9.94
C ILE A 47 3.96 2.67 -9.80
N PHE A 48 3.84 2.21 -8.57
CA PHE A 48 3.42 0.84 -8.27
C PHE A 48 2.01 0.87 -7.72
N ARG A 49 1.15 0.04 -8.29
CA ARG A 49 -0.01 -0.49 -7.59
C ARG A 49 0.33 -1.91 -7.18
N ALA A 50 0.44 -2.18 -5.89
CA ALA A 50 0.72 -3.53 -5.39
C ALA A 50 -0.46 -4.06 -4.57
N GLU A 51 -0.73 -5.35 -4.70
CA GLU A 51 -1.60 -6.16 -3.88
C GLU A 51 -0.77 -6.80 -2.75
N MET A 52 -1.10 -6.49 -1.50
CA MET A 52 -0.58 -7.24 -0.35
C MET A 52 -1.41 -8.50 -0.12
N THR A 53 -0.80 -9.64 0.17
CA THR A 53 -1.47 -10.77 0.82
C THR A 53 -0.87 -10.95 2.20
N ASP A 54 -1.61 -10.58 3.24
CA ASP A 54 -1.24 -10.93 4.61
C ASP A 54 -1.45 -12.44 4.81
N SER A 55 -0.40 -13.22 5.13
CA SER A 55 -0.61 -14.42 5.94
C SER A 55 0.66 -14.91 6.64
N TYR A 56 0.56 -15.14 7.95
CA TYR A 56 0.86 -16.37 8.71
C TYR A 56 1.08 -16.01 10.20
N ILE A 57 0.39 -16.71 11.10
CA ILE A 57 0.72 -16.80 12.54
C ILE A 57 1.18 -18.23 12.78
N PHE A 58 2.46 -18.42 13.10
CA PHE A 58 2.95 -19.72 13.53
C PHE A 58 2.47 -20.03 14.97
N GLU A 59 2.38 -21.31 15.35
CA GLU A 59 1.98 -21.72 16.71
C GLU A 59 2.89 -21.19 17.82
N ASN A 60 4.08 -20.69 17.46
CA ASN A 60 5.05 -20.04 18.35
C ASN A 60 4.85 -18.51 18.46
N GLY A 61 3.84 -17.93 17.80
CA GLY A 61 3.56 -16.50 17.81
C GLY A 61 4.38 -15.65 16.83
N GLU A 62 5.20 -16.26 15.98
CA GLU A 62 5.95 -15.54 14.95
C GLU A 62 5.07 -15.29 13.71
N TYR A 63 5.15 -14.09 13.17
CA TYR A 63 4.50 -13.67 11.94
C TYR A 63 5.58 -13.34 10.91
N PHE A 64 5.65 -14.01 9.76
CA PHE A 64 6.48 -13.51 8.65
C PHE A 64 6.14 -14.16 7.30
N SER A 65 5.23 -13.55 6.55
CA SER A 65 5.45 -13.19 5.13
C SER A 65 4.24 -12.42 4.61
N SER A 66 4.35 -11.11 4.50
CA SER A 66 3.48 -10.36 3.59
C SER A 66 4.06 -10.54 2.20
N GLU A 67 3.35 -11.24 1.33
CA GLU A 67 3.69 -11.29 -0.09
C GLU A 67 3.04 -10.11 -0.79
N TYR A 68 3.81 -9.40 -1.61
CA TYR A 68 3.31 -8.24 -2.33
C TYR A 68 3.44 -8.49 -3.83
N GLN A 69 2.31 -8.50 -4.54
CA GLN A 69 2.27 -8.62 -5.99
C GLN A 69 2.02 -7.26 -6.62
N VAL A 70 2.96 -6.77 -7.43
CA VAL A 70 2.72 -5.54 -8.21
C VAL A 70 1.77 -5.83 -9.37
N CYS A 71 0.60 -5.21 -9.36
CA CYS A 71 -0.44 -5.37 -10.38
C CYS A 71 -0.18 -4.47 -11.60
N ASP A 72 0.34 -3.27 -11.38
CA ASP A 72 0.64 -2.30 -12.44
C ASP A 72 1.92 -1.53 -12.11
N GLN A 73 2.73 -1.29 -13.13
CA GLN A 73 4.00 -0.56 -13.07
C GLN A 73 4.08 0.39 -14.27
N ASN A 74 4.04 1.69 -14.00
CA ASN A 74 4.45 2.67 -15.00
C ASN A 74 5.98 2.69 -15.07
N ALA A 75 6.55 1.93 -16.01
CA ALA A 75 7.98 1.76 -16.18
C ALA A 75 8.71 3.01 -16.73
N ASP A 76 7.97 4.02 -17.20
CA ASP A 76 8.51 5.28 -17.73
C ASP A 76 8.75 6.33 -16.63
N SER A 77 8.43 6.01 -15.38
CA SER A 77 8.73 6.87 -14.23
C SER A 77 10.10 6.50 -13.63
N ASP A 78 10.99 7.49 -13.52
CA ASP A 78 12.33 7.35 -12.93
C ASP A 78 12.33 7.19 -11.40
N LEU A 79 11.16 7.21 -10.76
CA LEU A 79 11.00 7.20 -9.31
C LEU A 79 11.35 5.84 -8.70
N LEU A 80 12.26 5.84 -7.73
CA LEU A 80 12.69 4.61 -7.04
C LEU A 80 11.82 4.30 -5.83
N LEU A 81 11.47 3.02 -5.62
CA LEU A 81 10.78 2.55 -4.40
C LEU A 81 11.47 3.00 -3.10
N ARG A 82 12.82 2.98 -3.10
CA ARG A 82 13.65 3.38 -1.97
C ARG A 82 13.56 4.88 -1.64
N GLU A 83 13.13 5.69 -2.59
CA GLU A 83 12.97 7.13 -2.43
C GLU A 83 11.53 7.52 -2.04
N SER A 84 10.63 6.54 -1.91
CA SER A 84 9.28 6.82 -1.44
C SER A 84 9.30 7.38 -0.01
N ILE A 85 8.63 8.50 0.19
CA ILE A 85 8.53 9.19 1.49
C ILE A 85 7.31 8.71 2.28
N ALA A 86 6.33 8.11 1.60
CA ALA A 86 5.18 7.48 2.21
C ALA A 86 4.57 6.41 1.30
N ILE A 87 3.76 5.53 1.88
CA ILE A 87 2.97 4.52 1.19
C ILE A 87 1.53 4.66 1.66
N LEU A 88 0.62 4.96 0.75
CA LEU A 88 -0.82 4.88 0.99
C LEU A 88 -1.27 3.44 0.71
N CYS A 89 -1.78 2.77 1.74
CA CYS A 89 -2.35 1.44 1.67
C CYS A 89 -3.88 1.55 1.70
N ILE A 90 -4.55 1.04 0.68
CA ILE A 90 -6.00 0.97 0.61
C ILE A 90 -6.40 -0.51 0.66
N PRO A 91 -6.94 -0.99 1.79
CA PRO A 91 -7.41 -2.37 1.88
C PRO A 91 -8.57 -2.60 0.93
N ARG A 92 -8.61 -3.82 0.41
CA ARG A 92 -9.61 -4.40 -0.47
C ARG A 92 -10.19 -5.63 0.21
N GLU A 93 -11.34 -6.08 -0.28
CA GLU A 93 -11.87 -7.37 0.11
C GLU A 93 -10.84 -8.44 -0.25
N GLY A 94 -10.30 -9.09 0.78
CA GLY A 94 -9.60 -10.34 0.63
C GLY A 94 -10.53 -11.52 0.90
N SER A 95 -10.01 -12.72 0.72
CA SER A 95 -10.76 -13.95 0.95
C SER A 95 -10.46 -14.51 2.33
N SER A 96 -11.45 -15.18 2.94
CA SER A 96 -11.20 -16.01 4.11
C SER A 96 -11.47 -17.47 3.78
N TYR A 97 -10.64 -18.36 4.32
CA TYR A 97 -10.79 -19.81 4.16
C TYR A 97 -10.44 -20.52 5.46
N GLU A 98 -11.03 -21.69 5.69
CA GLU A 98 -10.78 -22.49 6.88
C GLU A 98 -9.91 -23.70 6.52
N LEU A 99 -8.82 -23.92 7.25
CA LEU A 99 -7.97 -25.11 7.11
C LEU A 99 -7.71 -25.72 8.48
N LYS A 100 -8.08 -26.99 8.66
CA LYS A 100 -7.91 -27.76 9.91
C LYS A 100 -8.50 -27.05 11.15
N GLY A 101 -9.68 -26.43 11.02
CA GLY A 101 -10.34 -25.75 12.14
C GLY A 101 -9.76 -24.37 12.47
N ARG A 102 -8.88 -23.83 11.62
CA ARG A 102 -8.33 -22.47 11.75
C ARG A 102 -8.84 -21.61 10.61
N LEU A 103 -9.33 -20.43 10.94
CA LEU A 103 -9.71 -19.40 9.97
C LEU A 103 -8.46 -18.67 9.50
N PHE A 104 -8.30 -18.59 8.19
CA PHE A 104 -7.28 -17.81 7.50
C PHE A 104 -7.99 -16.66 6.80
N SER A 105 -7.55 -15.44 7.03
CA SER A 105 -8.01 -14.27 6.30
C SER A 105 -6.84 -13.72 5.49
N THR A 106 -7.04 -13.60 4.19
CA THR A 106 -6.18 -12.78 3.33
C THR A 106 -6.75 -11.38 3.33
N THR A 107 -5.88 -10.37 3.45
CA THR A 107 -6.24 -8.98 3.21
C THR A 107 -5.51 -8.54 1.97
N ILE A 108 -6.26 -8.22 0.92
CA ILE A 108 -5.75 -7.63 -0.31
C ILE A 108 -5.63 -6.13 -0.06
N SER A 109 -4.53 -5.46 -0.44
CA SER A 109 -4.44 -4.00 -0.31
C SER A 109 -3.75 -3.41 -1.53
N ASP A 110 -4.31 -2.33 -2.08
CA ASP A 110 -3.62 -1.51 -3.08
C ASP A 110 -2.59 -0.60 -2.38
N LEU A 111 -1.33 -0.68 -2.79
CA LEU A 111 -0.27 0.21 -2.34
C LEU A 111 0.01 1.31 -3.35
N TYR A 112 0.07 2.57 -2.91
CA TYR A 112 0.50 3.72 -3.71
C TYR A 112 1.72 4.34 -3.04
N PHE A 113 2.86 4.37 -3.75
CA PHE A 113 4.12 4.93 -3.26
C PHE A 113 4.17 6.42 -3.56
N LEU A 114 4.37 7.24 -2.54
CA LEU A 114 4.41 8.70 -2.64
C LEU A 114 5.87 9.16 -2.62
N HIS A 115 6.20 10.11 -3.50
CA HIS A 115 7.50 10.76 -3.60
C HIS A 115 7.38 12.25 -3.30
N ASN A 116 8.52 12.95 -3.28
CA ASN A 116 8.50 14.40 -3.12
C ASN A 116 7.65 15.05 -4.24
N ASN A 117 6.80 16.00 -3.83
CA ASN A 117 5.81 16.71 -4.65
C ASN A 117 4.54 15.92 -5.02
N ASP A 118 4.41 14.66 -4.58
CA ASP A 118 3.13 13.97 -4.61
C ASP A 118 2.33 14.37 -3.39
N SER A 119 1.01 14.52 -3.52
CA SER A 119 0.15 14.93 -2.39
C SER A 119 -1.12 14.09 -2.31
N LEU A 120 -1.68 14.06 -1.10
CA LEU A 120 -2.88 13.32 -0.75
C LEU A 120 -3.82 14.25 -0.01
N VAL A 121 -5.07 14.30 -0.44
CA VAL A 121 -6.16 14.93 0.31
C VAL A 121 -7.26 13.92 0.55
N VAL A 122 -7.55 13.63 1.81
CA VAL A 122 -8.64 12.74 2.22
C VAL A 122 -9.85 13.57 2.61
N ARG A 123 -11.01 13.22 2.07
CA ARG A 123 -12.27 13.92 2.31
C ARG A 123 -13.36 12.96 2.75
N ASP A 124 -14.22 13.43 3.64
CA ASP A 124 -15.50 12.81 3.96
C ASP A 124 -16.66 13.72 3.51
N ARG A 125 -17.86 13.47 4.04
CA ARG A 125 -19.04 14.30 3.75
C ARG A 125 -18.98 15.69 4.38
N ASN A 126 -18.11 15.90 5.37
CA ASN A 126 -18.00 17.12 6.17
C ASN A 126 -16.83 18.01 5.72
N GLY A 127 -15.86 17.50 4.97
CA GLY A 127 -14.76 18.29 4.42
C GLY A 127 -13.48 17.49 4.24
N ILE A 128 -12.33 18.17 4.40
CA ILE A 128 -11.01 17.53 4.43
C ILE A 128 -10.79 16.94 5.82
N VAL A 129 -10.39 15.68 5.87
CA VAL A 129 -10.18 14.91 7.10
C VAL A 129 -8.70 14.66 7.35
N ASP A 130 -7.91 14.55 6.28
CA ASP A 130 -6.47 14.36 6.34
C ASP A 130 -5.82 14.95 5.09
N GLU A 131 -4.58 15.41 5.23
CA GLU A 131 -3.80 16.01 4.16
C GLU A 131 -2.33 15.63 4.35
N TYR A 132 -1.72 15.10 3.30
CA TYR A 132 -0.31 14.79 3.27
C TYR A 132 0.35 15.51 2.09
N PRO A 133 1.42 16.29 2.34
CA PRO A 133 2.10 17.07 1.31
C PRO A 133 2.99 16.22 0.40
#